data_AF-A0A8S0ZHT2-F1
#
_entry.id   AF-A0A8S0ZHT2-F1
#
_cell.length_a   1.000
_cell.length_b   1.000
_cell.length_c   1.000
_cell.angle_alpha   90.00
_cell.angle_beta   90.00
_cell.angle_gamma   90.00
#
_symmetry.space_group_name_H-M   'P 1'
#
loop_
_entity.id
_entity.type
_entity.pdbx_description
1 polymer ?
#
loop_
_entity_poly.entity_id
_entity_poly.type
_entity_poly.pdbx_seq_one_letter_code
_entity_poly.pdbx_strand_id
1 'polypeptide(L)'
;MLRRQTRLRREYLYRKSVADKQKNIKLKKDQLKRSLEENINIHGDLRKEALALQKRIHYEDKGPERAAVIGGFSGGSNTQSAQDDEYRYAGVEDPKIMITTSREPSARLKMFVKELR
;
A
#
# COMPACT_ATOMS: atom_id res chain seq x y z
N MET A 1 14.86 15.06 16.40
CA MET A 1 13.49 14.84 15.88
C MET A 1 13.43 14.90 14.34
N LEU A 2 13.88 16.00 13.71
CA LEU A 2 13.84 16.20 12.24
C LEU A 2 14.51 15.08 11.42
N ARG A 3 15.71 14.64 11.81
CA ARG A 3 16.42 13.53 11.13
C ARG A 3 15.63 12.22 11.11
N ARG A 4 14.87 11.92 12.18
CA ARG A 4 14.02 10.73 12.27
C ARG A 4 12.88 10.79 11.25
N GLN A 5 12.20 11.93 11.14
CA GLN A 5 11.12 12.12 10.16
C GLN A 5 11.64 12.03 8.72
N THR A 6 12.79 12.64 8.41
CA THR A 6 13.41 12.52 7.09
C THR A 6 13.76 11.08 6.75
N ARG A 7 14.32 10.33 7.71
CA ARG A 7 14.62 8.91 7.55
C ARG A 7 13.36 8.09 7.28
N LEU A 8 12.32 8.22 8.12
CA LEU A 8 11.05 7.49 7.95
C LEU A 8 10.39 7.79 6.60
N ARG A 9 10.42 9.04 6.15
CA ARG A 9 9.89 9.41 4.82
C ARG A 9 10.67 8.74 3.68
N ARG A 10 12.00 8.72 3.76
CA ARG A 10 12.84 8.04 2.75
C ARG A 10 12.58 6.55 2.71
N GLU A 11 12.47 5.92 3.87
CA GLU A 11 12.15 4.49 3.99
C GLU A 11 10.77 4.17 3.42
N TYR A 12 9.76 5.00 3.71
CA TYR A 12 8.43 4.85 3.12
C TYR A 12 8.46 4.93 1.58
N LEU A 13 9.12 5.95 1.02
CA LEU A 13 9.24 6.10 -0.43
C LEU A 13 9.97 4.91 -1.08
N TYR A 14 11.04 4.44 -0.44
CA TYR A 14 11.74 3.26 -0.92
C TYR A 14 10.85 2.01 -0.90
N ARG A 15 10.16 1.75 0.22
CA ARG A 15 9.21 0.64 0.36
C ARG A 15 8.11 0.71 -0.71
N LYS A 16 7.56 1.90 -0.96
CA LYS A 16 6.54 2.12 -2.01
C LYS A 16 7.07 1.75 -3.40
N SER A 17 8.28 2.19 -3.74
CA SER A 17 8.91 1.84 -5.04
C SER A 17 9.16 0.34 -5.21
N VAL A 18 9.50 -0.37 -4.12
CA VAL A 18 9.69 -1.82 -4.15
C VAL A 18 8.34 -2.53 -4.27
N ALA A 19 7.32 -2.05 -3.56
CA ALA A 19 5.96 -2.57 -3.64
C ALA A 19 5.39 -2.46 -5.07
N ASP A 20 5.60 -1.34 -5.75
CA ASP A 20 5.15 -1.16 -7.15
C ASP A 20 5.81 -2.17 -8.10
N LYS A 21 7.12 -2.41 -7.94
CA LYS A 21 7.84 -3.44 -8.71
C LYS A 21 7.30 -4.84 -8.41
N GLN A 22 7.05 -5.14 -7.14
CA GLN A 22 6.49 -6.43 -6.71
C GLN A 22 5.06 -6.62 -7.22
N LYS A 23 4.23 -5.57 -7.24
CA LYS A 23 2.87 -5.58 -7.79
C LYS A 23 2.88 -5.99 -9.26
N ASN A 24 3.77 -5.40 -10.06
CA ASN A 24 3.91 -5.79 -11.48
C ASN A 24 4.32 -7.24 -11.65
N ILE A 25 5.23 -7.75 -10.82
CA ILE A 25 5.63 -9.16 -10.82
C ILE A 25 4.44 -10.04 -10.42
N LYS A 26 3.66 -9.62 -9.42
CA LYS A 26 2.49 -10.36 -8.94
C LYS A 26 1.42 -10.45 -10.02
N LEU A 27 1.12 -9.36 -10.72
CA LEU A 27 0.21 -9.37 -11.88
C LEU A 27 0.62 -10.38 -12.95
N LYS A 28 1.93 -10.45 -13.30
CA LYS A 28 2.44 -11.45 -14.25
C LYS A 28 2.25 -12.89 -13.73
N LYS A 29 2.47 -13.13 -12.43
CA LYS A 29 2.27 -14.44 -11.80
C LYS A 29 0.79 -14.84 -11.80
N ASP A 30 -0.10 -13.90 -11.49
CA ASP A 30 -1.54 -14.15 -11.46
C ASP A 30 -2.09 -14.42 -12.87
N GLN A 31 -1.60 -13.69 -13.88
CA GLN A 31 -1.89 -13.98 -15.29
C GLN A 31 -1.43 -15.39 -15.70
N LEU A 32 -0.21 -15.78 -15.33
CA LEU A 32 0.30 -17.12 -15.59
C LEU A 32 -0.56 -18.20 -14.91
N LYS A 33 -0.93 -17.98 -13.64
CA LYS A 33 -1.79 -18.88 -12.87
C LYS A 33 -3.15 -19.04 -13.54
N ARG A 34 -3.76 -17.93 -13.97
CA ARG A 34 -5.03 -17.93 -14.71
C ARG A 34 -4.95 -18.70 -16.02
N SER A 35 -3.90 -18.49 -16.82
CA SER A 35 -3.72 -19.23 -18.07
C SER A 35 -3.58 -20.74 -17.84
N LEU A 36 -2.95 -21.16 -16.74
CA LEU A 36 -2.83 -22.57 -16.37
C LEU A 36 -4.16 -23.16 -15.87
N GLU A 37 -4.96 -22.39 -15.13
CA GLU A 37 -6.28 -22.83 -14.64
C GLU A 37 -7.31 -22.93 -15.77
N GLU A 38 -7.35 -21.94 -16.67
CA GLU A 38 -8.29 -21.88 -17.79
C GLU A 38 -7.82 -22.71 -19.01
N ASN A 39 -6.62 -23.31 -18.96
CA ASN A 39 -5.97 -24.00 -20.08
C ASN A 39 -5.87 -23.15 -21.37
N ILE A 40 -5.59 -21.85 -21.21
CA ILE A 40 -5.41 -20.92 -22.32
C ILE A 40 -3.93 -20.77 -22.66
N ASN A 41 -3.62 -20.59 -23.93
CA ASN A 41 -2.25 -20.34 -24.38
C ASN A 41 -1.64 -19.10 -23.70
N ILE A 42 -0.46 -19.27 -23.11
CA ILE A 42 0.29 -18.18 -22.46
C ILE A 42 0.76 -17.17 -23.52
N HIS A 43 0.56 -15.88 -23.23
CA HIS A 43 1.00 -14.76 -24.06
C HIS A 43 2.51 -14.84 -24.36
N GLY A 44 2.94 -14.41 -25.56
CA GLY A 44 4.31 -14.54 -26.03
C GLY A 44 5.36 -13.91 -25.09
N ASP A 45 5.06 -12.73 -24.55
CA ASP A 45 5.96 -12.01 -23.62
C ASP A 45 6.15 -12.74 -22.29
N LEU A 46 5.06 -13.31 -21.74
CA LEU A 46 5.10 -14.10 -20.51
C LEU A 46 5.80 -15.44 -20.72
N ARG A 47 5.72 -16.02 -21.92
CA ARG A 47 6.29 -17.35 -22.23
C ARG A 47 7.79 -17.43 -21.96
N LYS A 48 8.54 -16.36 -22.23
CA LYS A 48 9.99 -16.29 -21.97
C LYS A 48 10.31 -16.31 -20.47
N GLU A 49 9.50 -15.61 -19.68
CA GLU A 49 9.69 -15.48 -18.22
C GLU A 49 8.96 -16.58 -17.43
N ALA A 50 8.09 -17.37 -18.07
CA ALA A 50 7.16 -18.30 -17.44
C ALA A 50 7.85 -19.34 -16.56
N LEU A 51 8.93 -19.96 -17.04
CA LEU A 51 9.67 -20.97 -16.28
C LEU A 51 10.31 -20.38 -15.01
N ALA A 52 10.83 -19.15 -15.09
CA ALA A 52 11.42 -18.47 -13.94
C ALA A 52 10.34 -18.04 -12.94
N LEU A 53 9.20 -17.55 -13.43
CA LEU A 53 8.05 -17.19 -12.59
C LEU A 53 7.44 -18.41 -11.90
N GLN A 54 7.30 -19.53 -12.60
CA GLN A 54 6.79 -20.79 -12.05
C GLN A 54 7.65 -21.30 -10.88
N LYS A 55 8.98 -21.31 -11.02
CA LYS A 55 9.88 -21.66 -9.93
C LYS A 55 9.70 -20.72 -8.73
N ARG A 56 9.53 -19.43 -8.97
CA ARG A 56 9.30 -18.43 -7.91
C ARG A 56 7.92 -18.57 -7.26
N ILE A 57 6.89 -18.97 -7.99
CA ILE A 57 5.53 -19.21 -7.46
C ILE A 57 5.56 -20.33 -6.41
N HIS A 58 6.36 -21.37 -6.61
CA HIS A 58 6.49 -22.47 -5.64
C HIS A 58 6.98 -21.98 -4.26
N TYR A 59 7.78 -20.91 -4.21
CA TYR A 59 8.29 -20.33 -2.97
C TYR A 59 7.46 -19.14 -2.46
N GLU A 60 6.38 -18.74 -3.14
CA GLU A 60 5.48 -17.71 -2.62
C GLU A 60 4.64 -18.29 -1.48
N ASP A 61 4.87 -17.80 -0.25
CA ASP A 61 4.01 -18.11 0.88
C ASP A 61 2.65 -17.40 0.73
N LYS A 62 1.56 -18.13 1.04
CA LYS A 62 0.20 -17.58 1.15
C LYS A 62 -0.01 -16.80 2.45
N GLY A 63 1.04 -16.65 3.27
CA GLY A 63 1.08 -15.85 4.50
C GLY A 63 0.25 -14.55 4.48
N PRO A 64 0.37 -13.66 3.48
CA PRO A 64 -0.40 -12.41 3.46
C PRO A 64 -1.91 -12.62 3.24
N GLU A 65 -2.33 -13.62 2.48
CA GLU A 65 -3.74 -13.98 2.31
C GLU A 65 -4.30 -14.64 3.59
N ARG A 66 -3.49 -15.46 4.28
CA ARG A 66 -3.86 -16.11 5.54
C ARG A 66 -3.95 -15.12 6.71
N ALA A 67 -3.05 -14.15 6.77
CA ALA A 67 -3.08 -13.09 7.79
C ALA A 67 -4.31 -12.19 7.67
N ALA A 68 -4.84 -11.98 6.46
CA ALA A 68 -6.08 -11.23 6.25
C ALA A 68 -7.34 -11.98 6.74
N VAL A 69 -7.32 -13.32 6.73
CA VAL A 69 -8.42 -14.16 7.23
C VAL A 69 -8.41 -14.25 8.76
N ILE A 70 -7.23 -14.25 9.37
CA ILE A 70 -7.05 -14.20 10.82
C ILE A 70 -7.13 -12.73 11.26
N GLY A 71 -8.35 -12.19 11.29
CA GLY A 71 -8.67 -10.81 11.68
C GLY A 71 -8.38 -10.48 13.15
N GLY A 72 -7.21 -10.83 13.66
CA GLY A 72 -6.76 -10.51 15.00
C GLY A 72 -5.59 -9.54 14.92
N PHE A 73 -5.78 -8.35 15.48
CA PHE A 73 -4.90 -7.45 16.27
C PHE A 73 -3.35 -7.57 16.16
N SER A 74 -2.78 -8.29 15.20
CA SER A 74 -1.35 -8.43 15.04
C SER A 74 -0.91 -7.39 14.03
N GLY A 75 -0.05 -6.47 14.47
CA GLY A 75 0.57 -5.43 13.66
C GLY A 75 1.55 -5.96 12.60
N GLY A 76 1.21 -7.07 11.94
CA GLY A 76 1.88 -7.59 10.77
C GLY A 76 1.23 -7.04 9.51
N SER A 77 2.04 -6.43 8.64
CA SER A 77 1.67 -5.93 7.32
C SER A 77 0.65 -6.83 6.60
N ASN A 78 -0.60 -6.36 6.47
CA ASN A 78 -1.50 -6.48 5.32
C ASN A 78 -2.97 -6.54 5.77
N THR A 79 -3.54 -5.38 6.09
CA THR A 79 -4.95 -5.15 5.76
C THR A 79 -5.05 -5.20 4.23
N GLN A 80 -6.17 -5.69 3.70
CA GLN A 80 -6.43 -5.94 2.27
C GLN A 80 -6.22 -4.75 1.32
N SER A 81 -5.89 -3.58 1.85
CA SER A 81 -5.56 -2.36 1.13
C SER A 81 -4.24 -1.77 1.64
N ALA A 82 -3.13 -2.10 0.97
CA ALA A 82 -1.89 -1.30 1.06
C ALA A 82 -2.06 0.14 0.51
N GLN A 83 -3.30 0.57 0.26
CA GLN A 83 -3.67 1.80 -0.40
C GLN A 83 -3.52 3.01 0.53
N ASP A 84 -3.72 2.82 1.85
CA ASP A 84 -3.74 3.90 2.85
C ASP A 84 -2.78 3.61 4.05
N ASP A 85 -1.52 3.28 3.77
CA ASP A 85 -0.52 2.99 4.82
C ASP A 85 -0.20 4.22 5.70
N GLU A 86 -0.38 5.44 5.18
CA GLU A 86 -0.25 6.70 5.94
C GLU A 86 -1.22 6.79 7.12
N TYR A 87 -2.38 6.14 7.02
CA TYR A 87 -3.44 6.12 8.03
C TYR A 87 -3.49 4.81 8.81
N ARG A 88 -2.39 4.05 8.84
CA ARG A 88 -2.31 2.75 9.52
C ARG A 88 -2.82 2.76 10.97
N TYR A 89 -2.63 3.89 11.67
CA TYR A 89 -3.02 4.06 13.08
C TYR A 89 -4.40 4.72 13.27
N ALA A 90 -5.20 4.84 12.21
CA ALA A 90 -6.57 5.34 12.33
C ALA A 90 -7.35 4.48 13.34
N GLY A 91 -8.02 5.15 14.28
CA GLY A 91 -8.79 4.50 15.34
C GLY A 91 -8.01 4.12 16.60
N VAL A 92 -6.68 4.34 16.66
CA VAL A 92 -5.88 4.12 17.88
C VAL A 92 -5.83 5.37 18.76
N GLU A 93 -5.63 6.54 18.15
CA GLU A 93 -5.57 7.83 18.84
C GLU A 93 -6.45 8.86 18.12
N ASP A 94 -7.08 9.75 18.89
CA ASP A 94 -7.88 10.84 18.34
C ASP A 94 -6.98 11.90 17.66
N PRO A 95 -7.25 12.25 16.39
CA PRO A 95 -6.42 13.18 15.65
C PRO A 95 -6.56 14.62 16.17
N LYS A 96 -5.43 15.31 16.35
CA LYS A 96 -5.39 16.73 16.73
C LYS A 96 -5.11 17.59 15.50
N ILE A 97 -6.16 18.17 14.92
CA ILE A 97 -6.10 18.96 13.69
C ILE A 97 -6.06 20.45 14.01
N MET A 98 -5.11 21.18 13.42
CA MET A 98 -5.03 22.64 13.50
C MET A 98 -5.39 23.25 12.15
N ILE A 99 -6.46 24.05 12.12
CA ILE A 99 -6.88 24.79 10.93
C ILE A 99 -6.29 26.20 11.02
N THR A 100 -5.54 26.62 9.99
CA THR A 100 -4.90 27.95 9.91
C THR A 100 -5.31 28.69 8.64
N THR A 101 -5.41 30.01 8.71
CA THR A 101 -5.61 30.89 7.56
C THR A 101 -4.28 31.35 6.93
N SER A 102 -4.36 32.14 5.85
CA SER A 102 -3.23 32.92 5.33
C SER A 102 -2.74 33.98 6.33
N ARG A 103 -1.62 34.65 6.00
CA ARG A 103 -0.96 35.66 6.87
C ARG A 103 -1.87 36.83 7.24
N GLU A 104 -2.61 37.37 6.28
CA GLU A 104 -3.55 38.50 6.47
C GLU A 104 -4.93 38.12 5.92
N PRO A 105 -5.75 37.40 6.69
CA PRO A 105 -7.03 36.91 6.22
C PRO A 105 -8.12 37.98 6.37
N SER A 106 -9.08 37.94 5.46
CA SER A 106 -10.29 38.76 5.57
C SER A 106 -11.13 38.35 6.80
N ALA A 107 -11.97 39.28 7.29
CA ALA A 107 -12.87 38.99 8.40
C ALA A 107 -13.81 37.80 8.10
N ARG A 108 -14.29 37.69 6.84
CA ARG A 108 -15.10 36.55 6.39
C ARG A 108 -14.34 35.22 6.46
N LEU A 109 -13.06 35.20 6.06
CA LEU A 109 -12.24 33.99 6.14
C LEU A 109 -11.97 33.57 7.60
N LYS A 110 -11.82 34.53 8.52
CA LYS A 110 -11.72 34.24 9.96
C LYS A 110 -12.99 33.61 10.52
N MET A 111 -14.17 34.09 10.10
CA MET A 111 -15.45 33.49 10.49
C MET A 111 -15.60 32.07 9.92
N PHE A 112 -15.28 31.88 8.65
CA PHE A 112 -15.35 30.58 8.00
C PHE A 112 -14.48 29.51 8.67
N VAL A 113 -13.24 29.85 9.05
CA VAL A 113 -12.38 28.90 9.79
C VAL A 113 -12.95 28.55 11.17
N LYS A 114 -13.71 29.46 11.79
CA LYS A 114 -14.39 29.19 13.05
C LYS A 114 -15.58 28.25 12.88
N GLU A 115 -16.27 28.27 11.73
CA GLU A 115 -17.36 27.36 11.41
C GLU A 115 -16.87 25.94 11.09
N LEU A 116 -15.68 25.80 10.52
CA LEU A 116 -15.05 24.50 10.23
C LEU A 116 -14.48 23.80 11.47
N ARG A 117 -14.32 24.54 12.57
CA ARG A 117 -13.78 24.04 13.82
C ARG A 117 -14.89 23.49 14.70
#